data_AF-A0A0U1PC55-F1
#
_entry.id   AF-A0A0U1PC55-F1
#
_cell.length_a   1.000
_cell.length_b   1.000
_cell.length_c   1.000
_cell.angle_alpha   90.00
_cell.angle_beta   90.00
_cell.angle_gamma   90.00
#
_symmetry.space_group_name_H-M   'P 1'
#
loop_
_entity.id
_entity.type
_entity.pdbx_description
1 polymer ?
#
loop_
_entity_poly.entity_id
_entity_poly.type
_entity_poly.pdbx_seq_one_letter_code
_entity_poly.pdbx_strand_id
1 'polypeptide(L)'
;MRRERLTRALRRAAALLLALALLPQARAGIVDAPGDALEIALVTYGPGAIYWERFGHDAIEVRDTASGEAVAFNYGVFDFEQENFLLNFARGYMIYRMDAVPAAADAAYYASEGRRVTRQTLALTPAQRAALRDFLLWNVQPAHTRYRYEYFTDNCTTRVRDALDRVLGGAIHRQTQAPSHGFTYRMHTDRLLAPQPALMLLVDLGLGPDADRRLSYWDESFVPMVLMRVLREVQVPDGHGGTQPLVMRETQLDAGRLPAPPALPPDLRLPFLIAALLLGGG
;
A
#
# COMPACT_ATOMS: atom_id res chain seq x y z
N MET A 1 13.94 -56.12 -41.09
CA MET A 1 13.14 -54.93 -41.51
C MET A 1 12.12 -54.41 -40.48
N ARG A 2 11.20 -55.22 -39.92
CA ARG A 2 10.15 -54.72 -38.99
C ARG A 2 10.67 -54.28 -37.61
N ARG A 3 11.65 -54.99 -37.05
CA ARG A 3 12.30 -54.67 -35.75
C ARG A 3 13.10 -53.36 -35.77
N GLU A 4 13.81 -53.08 -36.86
CA GLU A 4 14.59 -51.83 -37.01
C GLU A 4 13.73 -50.58 -37.16
N ARG A 5 12.55 -50.71 -37.79
CA ARG A 5 11.58 -49.61 -37.88
C ARG A 5 11.02 -49.27 -36.51
N LEU A 6 10.74 -50.28 -35.68
CA LEU A 6 10.22 -50.10 -34.34
C LEU A 6 11.24 -49.43 -33.40
N THR A 7 12.51 -49.85 -33.44
CA THR A 7 13.57 -49.24 -32.63
C THR A 7 13.88 -47.80 -33.04
N ARG A 8 13.83 -47.47 -34.34
CA ARG A 8 13.96 -46.08 -34.81
C ARG A 8 12.78 -45.21 -34.36
N ALA A 9 11.55 -45.74 -34.39
CA ALA A 9 10.36 -45.04 -33.91
C ALA A 9 10.43 -44.75 -32.40
N LEU A 10 10.83 -45.74 -31.59
CA LEU A 10 11.00 -45.59 -30.15
C LEU A 10 12.10 -44.58 -29.78
N ARG A 11 13.23 -44.58 -30.49
CA ARG A 11 14.30 -43.59 -30.29
C ARG A 11 13.86 -42.17 -30.65
N ARG A 12 13.08 -42.01 -31.72
CA ARG A 12 12.50 -40.71 -32.09
C ARG A 12 11.48 -40.23 -31.07
N ALA A 13 10.62 -41.10 -30.58
CA ALA A 13 9.66 -40.78 -29.53
C ALA A 13 10.35 -40.40 -28.21
N ALA A 14 11.39 -41.14 -27.81
CA ALA A 14 12.20 -40.82 -26.64
C ALA A 14 12.96 -39.50 -26.78
N ALA A 15 13.53 -39.22 -27.96
CA ALA A 15 14.18 -37.95 -28.25
C ALA A 15 13.18 -36.78 -28.25
N LEU A 16 11.95 -36.99 -28.73
CA LEU A 16 10.89 -35.98 -28.72
C LEU A 16 10.39 -35.69 -27.30
N LEU A 17 10.20 -36.73 -26.47
CA LEU A 17 9.82 -36.58 -25.06
C LEU A 17 10.92 -35.89 -24.25
N LEU A 18 12.19 -36.21 -24.51
CA LEU A 18 13.32 -35.54 -23.88
C LEU A 18 13.44 -34.09 -24.33
N ALA A 19 13.20 -33.79 -25.62
CA ALA A 19 13.16 -32.44 -26.14
C ALA A 19 12.00 -31.62 -25.54
N LEU A 20 10.82 -32.22 -25.34
CA LEU A 20 9.70 -31.57 -24.65
C LEU A 20 9.99 -31.31 -23.16
N ALA A 21 10.72 -32.20 -22.48
CA ALA A 21 11.13 -32.02 -21.09
C ALA A 21 12.24 -30.96 -20.91
N LEU A 22 12.96 -30.63 -21.98
CA LEU A 22 14.02 -29.62 -22.02
C LEU A 22 13.53 -28.26 -22.54
N LEU A 23 12.27 -28.15 -22.98
CA LEU A 23 11.68 -26.84 -23.26
C LEU A 23 11.70 -26.05 -21.96
N PRO A 24 12.21 -24.80 -21.95
CA PRO A 24 12.08 -23.95 -20.78
C PRO A 24 10.58 -23.83 -20.51
N GLN A 25 10.12 -24.38 -19.40
CA GLN A 25 8.82 -24.00 -18.89
C GLN A 25 8.93 -22.51 -18.65
N ALA A 26 8.30 -21.71 -19.51
CA ALA A 26 8.12 -20.30 -19.25
C ALA A 26 7.43 -20.24 -17.89
N ARG A 27 8.19 -19.91 -16.85
CA ARG A 27 7.61 -19.57 -15.56
C ARG A 27 6.92 -18.25 -15.84
N ALA A 28 5.62 -18.32 -16.11
CA ALA A 28 4.79 -17.14 -16.18
C ALA A 28 4.99 -16.41 -14.85
N GLY A 29 5.56 -15.21 -14.90
CA GLY A 29 5.62 -14.33 -13.74
C GLY A 29 4.26 -13.68 -13.52
N ILE A 30 4.20 -12.76 -12.56
CA ILE A 30 3.00 -12.00 -12.23
C ILE A 30 2.37 -11.39 -13.49
N VAL A 31 3.18 -10.93 -14.45
CA VAL A 31 2.73 -10.28 -15.70
C VAL A 31 1.68 -11.10 -16.45
N ASP A 32 1.88 -12.41 -16.58
CA ASP A 32 1.04 -13.28 -17.39
C ASP A 32 0.21 -14.28 -16.55
N ALA A 33 0.37 -14.27 -15.21
CA ALA A 33 -0.29 -15.22 -14.32
C ALA A 33 -1.82 -15.09 -14.43
N PRO A 34 -2.61 -16.17 -14.55
CA PRO A 34 -4.06 -16.07 -14.53
C PRO A 34 -4.58 -15.64 -13.15
N GLY A 35 -5.76 -15.04 -13.10
CA GLY A 35 -6.29 -14.48 -11.85
C GLY A 35 -6.56 -15.50 -10.74
N ASP A 36 -6.74 -16.78 -11.07
CA ASP A 36 -6.86 -17.88 -10.10
C ASP A 36 -5.51 -18.27 -9.48
N ALA A 37 -4.40 -18.04 -10.18
CA ALA A 37 -3.03 -18.22 -9.67
C ALA A 37 -2.52 -17.03 -8.84
N LEU A 38 -3.25 -15.91 -8.81
CA LEU A 38 -2.85 -14.72 -8.05
C LEU A 38 -3.38 -14.73 -6.61
N GLU A 39 -2.56 -14.28 -5.67
CA GLU A 39 -2.95 -13.82 -4.33
C GLU A 39 -2.70 -12.31 -4.22
N ILE A 40 -3.67 -11.58 -3.68
CA ILE A 40 -3.58 -10.13 -3.44
C ILE A 40 -3.57 -9.88 -1.94
N ALA A 41 -2.67 -9.01 -1.48
CA ALA A 41 -2.65 -8.54 -0.10
C ALA A 41 -2.42 -7.04 0.00
N LEU A 42 -3.05 -6.40 1.00
CA LEU A 42 -2.60 -5.10 1.49
C LEU A 42 -1.39 -5.35 2.41
N VAL A 43 -0.29 -4.66 2.17
CA VAL A 43 0.86 -4.62 3.09
C VAL A 43 0.93 -3.24 3.69
N THR A 44 0.93 -3.19 5.01
CA THR A 44 0.85 -1.96 5.76
C THR A 44 2.10 -1.83 6.63
N TYR A 45 2.83 -0.75 6.40
CA TYR A 45 4.06 -0.38 7.10
C TYR A 45 3.74 0.69 8.14
N GLY A 46 4.00 0.38 9.41
CA GLY A 46 3.79 1.30 10.52
C GLY A 46 4.66 2.56 10.43
N PRO A 47 4.44 3.55 11.32
CA PRO A 47 5.22 4.77 11.38
C PRO A 47 6.73 4.54 11.55
N GLY A 48 7.54 5.31 10.82
CA GLY A 48 9.00 5.34 10.97
C GLY A 48 9.50 6.34 12.01
N ALA A 49 10.83 6.45 12.12
CA ALA A 49 11.49 7.28 13.11
C ALA A 49 11.70 8.73 12.65
N ILE A 50 11.81 8.96 11.35
CA ILE A 50 12.03 10.29 10.77
C ILE A 50 10.72 10.89 10.25
N TYR A 51 10.70 12.21 10.08
CA TYR A 51 9.44 12.95 9.99
C TYR A 51 8.54 12.59 8.81
N TRP A 52 9.10 12.32 7.63
CA TRP A 52 8.31 11.93 6.45
C TRP A 52 7.75 10.50 6.53
N GLU A 53 8.24 9.66 7.45
CA GLU A 53 7.78 8.28 7.64
C GLU A 53 6.72 8.15 8.74
N ARG A 54 6.42 9.23 9.46
CA ARG A 54 5.56 9.20 10.66
C ARG A 54 4.14 8.74 10.39
N PHE A 55 3.70 8.80 9.15
CA PHE A 55 2.33 8.45 8.77
C PHE A 55 2.20 6.96 8.44
N GLY A 56 3.32 6.27 8.24
CA GLY A 56 3.35 4.91 7.72
C GLY A 56 3.33 4.90 6.19
N HIS A 57 3.10 3.72 5.63
CA HIS A 57 3.02 3.51 4.20
C HIS A 57 2.21 2.25 3.87
N ASP A 58 1.67 2.15 2.66
CA ASP A 58 0.98 0.95 2.17
C ASP A 58 1.51 0.51 0.82
N ALA A 59 1.40 -0.79 0.55
CA ALA A 59 1.60 -1.40 -0.74
C ALA A 59 0.51 -2.43 -1.04
N ILE A 60 0.27 -2.69 -2.32
CA ILE A 60 -0.47 -3.86 -2.77
C ILE A 60 0.55 -4.92 -3.15
N GLU A 61 0.58 -6.03 -2.41
CA GLU A 61 1.32 -7.22 -2.82
C GLU A 61 0.49 -8.01 -3.82
N VAL A 62 1.07 -8.28 -5.00
CA VAL A 62 0.59 -9.27 -5.95
C VAL A 62 1.55 -10.44 -5.92
N ARG A 63 1.04 -11.64 -5.67
CA ARG A 63 1.83 -12.88 -5.65
C ARG A 63 1.28 -13.87 -6.65
N ASP A 64 2.13 -14.36 -7.54
CA ASP A 64 1.82 -15.53 -8.35
C ASP A 64 2.15 -16.80 -7.55
N THR A 65 1.14 -17.61 -7.27
CA THR A 65 1.25 -18.85 -6.51
C THR A 65 1.89 -19.98 -7.32
N ALA A 66 1.93 -19.88 -8.65
CA ALA A 66 2.56 -20.88 -9.51
C ALA A 66 4.09 -20.72 -9.58
N SER A 67 4.58 -19.50 -9.81
CA SER A 67 6.03 -19.20 -9.84
C SER A 67 6.63 -18.89 -8.47
N GLY A 68 5.81 -18.42 -7.52
CA GLY A 68 6.24 -17.91 -6.22
C GLY A 68 6.69 -16.45 -6.25
N GLU A 69 6.69 -15.80 -7.42
CA GLU A 69 7.02 -14.39 -7.57
C GLU A 69 6.03 -13.53 -6.78
N ALA A 70 6.54 -12.52 -6.07
CA ALA A 70 5.73 -11.56 -5.33
C ALA A 70 6.31 -10.15 -5.46
N VAL A 71 5.46 -9.22 -5.89
CA VAL A 71 5.82 -7.82 -6.10
C VAL A 71 4.93 -6.94 -5.24
N ALA A 72 5.55 -6.02 -4.50
CA ALA A 72 4.87 -4.97 -3.76
C ALA A 72 4.80 -3.73 -4.66
N PHE A 73 3.58 -3.31 -4.96
CA PHE A 73 3.26 -2.11 -5.70
C PHE A 73 2.92 -1.01 -4.70
N ASN A 74 3.78 -0.02 -4.56
CA ASN A 74 3.59 1.08 -3.64
C ASN A 74 3.58 2.43 -4.37
N TYR A 75 2.99 3.44 -3.73
CA TYR A 75 2.90 4.79 -4.26
C TYR A 75 3.61 5.72 -3.30
N GLY A 76 4.28 6.76 -3.78
CA GLY A 76 4.87 7.75 -2.87
C GLY A 76 6.40 7.69 -2.80
N VAL A 77 7.05 7.20 -3.85
CA VAL A 77 8.48 7.47 -4.09
C VAL A 77 8.61 8.86 -4.71
N PHE A 78 9.44 9.70 -4.12
CA PHE A 78 9.67 11.05 -4.62
C PHE A 78 10.47 11.02 -5.93
N ASP A 79 10.02 11.78 -6.94
CA ASP A 79 10.68 11.80 -8.25
C ASP A 79 11.71 12.94 -8.34
N PHE A 80 12.98 12.64 -8.05
CA PHE A 80 14.07 13.60 -8.21
C PHE A 80 14.42 13.90 -9.67
N GLU A 81 13.95 13.08 -10.62
CA GLU A 81 14.24 13.22 -12.06
C GLU A 81 13.16 14.02 -12.81
N GLN A 82 12.23 14.66 -12.08
CA GLN A 82 11.19 15.46 -12.72
C GLN A 82 11.76 16.68 -13.46
N GLU A 83 11.20 16.97 -14.64
CA GLU A 83 11.44 18.24 -15.32
C GLU A 83 10.99 19.41 -14.43
N ASN A 84 11.78 20.49 -14.40
CA ASN A 84 11.50 21.69 -13.60
C ASN A 84 11.42 21.45 -12.08
N PHE A 85 12.14 20.45 -11.56
CA PHE A 85 12.22 20.09 -10.14
C PHE A 85 12.22 21.30 -9.18
N LEU A 86 13.16 22.24 -9.35
CA LEU A 86 13.31 23.41 -8.48
C LEU A 86 12.09 24.34 -8.54
N LEU A 87 11.48 24.51 -9.70
CA LEU A 87 10.30 25.36 -9.90
C LEU A 87 9.04 24.72 -9.28
N ASN A 88 8.88 23.41 -9.44
CA ASN A 88 7.78 22.67 -8.83
C ASN A 88 7.89 22.69 -7.31
N PHE A 89 9.09 22.45 -6.78
CA PHE A 89 9.37 22.54 -5.35
C PHE A 89 9.06 23.93 -4.79
N ALA A 90 9.53 25.00 -5.42
CA ALA A 90 9.26 26.38 -4.99
C ALA A 90 7.77 26.77 -5.01
N ARG A 91 6.97 26.11 -5.86
CA ARG A 91 5.52 26.32 -5.97
C ARG A 91 4.70 25.39 -5.06
N GLY A 92 5.34 24.47 -4.34
CA GLY A 92 4.65 23.43 -3.55
C GLY A 92 4.01 22.33 -4.40
N TYR A 93 4.42 22.16 -5.67
CA TYR A 93 4.00 21.03 -6.51
C TYR A 93 4.92 19.85 -6.27
N MET A 94 4.46 18.89 -5.47
CA MET A 94 5.20 17.67 -5.21
C MET A 94 4.70 16.54 -6.12
N ILE A 95 5.54 16.12 -7.07
CA ILE A 95 5.25 14.99 -7.95
C ILE A 95 5.90 13.74 -7.37
N TYR A 96 5.08 12.71 -7.20
CA TYR A 96 5.49 11.40 -6.74
C TYR A 96 5.21 10.38 -7.82
N ARG A 97 5.83 9.21 -7.65
CA ARG A 97 5.63 8.09 -8.55
C ARG A 97 5.27 6.81 -7.80
N MET A 98 4.68 5.90 -8.54
CA MET A 98 4.49 4.52 -8.15
C MET A 98 5.80 3.75 -8.36
N ASP A 99 6.06 2.77 -7.49
CA ASP A 99 7.17 1.84 -7.61
C ASP A 99 6.70 0.40 -7.47
N ALA A 100 7.48 -0.53 -8.02
CA ALA A 100 7.23 -1.96 -7.96
C ALA A 100 8.52 -2.69 -7.63
N VAL A 101 8.55 -3.31 -6.45
CA VAL A 101 9.75 -3.95 -5.89
C VAL A 101 9.43 -5.36 -5.41
N PRO A 102 10.43 -6.26 -5.29
CA PRO A 102 10.21 -7.58 -4.70
C PRO A 102 9.62 -7.47 -3.29
N ALA A 103 8.47 -8.09 -3.04
CA ALA A 103 7.71 -7.90 -1.81
C ALA A 103 8.48 -8.28 -0.54
N ALA A 104 9.32 -9.31 -0.62
CA ALA A 104 10.17 -9.73 0.49
C ALA A 104 11.26 -8.70 0.82
N ALA A 105 11.83 -8.04 -0.21
CA ALA A 105 12.83 -6.99 -0.02
C ALA A 105 12.19 -5.73 0.59
N ASP A 106 10.99 -5.36 0.12
CA ASP A 106 10.23 -4.22 0.65
C ASP A 106 9.90 -4.42 2.13
N ALA A 107 9.32 -5.58 2.49
CA ALA A 107 9.01 -5.92 3.87
C ALA A 107 10.27 -5.95 4.76
N ALA A 108 11.39 -6.50 4.27
CA ALA A 108 12.65 -6.54 5.00
C ALA A 108 13.24 -5.14 5.21
N TYR A 109 13.13 -4.26 4.23
CA TYR A 109 13.57 -2.86 4.33
C TYR A 109 12.83 -2.15 5.48
N TYR A 110 11.49 -2.13 5.47
CA TYR A 110 10.70 -1.48 6.52
C TYR A 110 10.90 -2.15 7.89
N ALA A 111 11.03 -3.47 7.94
CA ALA A 111 11.35 -4.19 9.17
C ALA A 111 12.73 -3.78 9.72
N SER A 112 13.72 -3.54 8.86
CA SER A 112 15.05 -3.07 9.28
C SER A 112 15.03 -1.68 9.92
N GLU A 113 14.12 -0.80 9.46
CA GLU A 113 13.83 0.51 10.07
C GLU A 113 13.14 0.41 11.45
N GLY A 114 12.81 -0.80 11.91
CA GLY A 114 12.11 -1.04 13.17
C GLY A 114 10.61 -0.78 13.08
N ARG A 115 10.06 -0.72 11.87
CA ARG A 115 8.64 -0.48 11.64
C ARG A 115 7.87 -1.78 11.71
N ARG A 116 6.64 -1.69 12.21
CA ARG A 116 5.70 -2.81 12.18
C ARG A 116 5.31 -3.10 10.73
N VAL A 117 5.28 -4.37 10.34
CA VAL A 117 4.84 -4.78 9.01
C VAL A 117 3.71 -5.78 9.14
N THR A 118 2.54 -5.43 8.61
CA THR A 118 1.35 -6.27 8.64
C THR A 118 0.86 -6.53 7.23
N ARG A 119 0.50 -7.78 6.93
CA ARG A 119 -0.02 -8.23 5.64
C ARG A 119 -1.44 -8.73 5.79
N GLN A 120 -2.38 -8.21 5.00
CA GLN A 120 -3.78 -8.63 4.96
C GLN A 120 -4.10 -9.24 3.60
N THR A 121 -4.24 -10.57 3.54
CA THR A 121 -4.69 -11.27 2.32
C THR A 121 -6.17 -10.95 2.07
N LEU A 122 -6.50 -10.58 0.83
CA LEU A 122 -7.81 -10.05 0.46
C LEU A 122 -8.64 -11.04 -0.36
N ALA A 123 -9.94 -11.10 -0.06
CA ALA A 123 -10.95 -11.91 -0.75
C ALA A 123 -11.37 -11.24 -2.07
N LEU A 124 -10.59 -11.46 -3.13
CA LEU A 124 -10.93 -11.05 -4.49
C LEU A 124 -11.22 -12.27 -5.36
N THR A 125 -12.24 -12.16 -6.23
CA THR A 125 -12.49 -13.16 -7.29
C THR A 125 -11.33 -13.20 -8.28
N PRO A 126 -11.12 -14.31 -9.01
CA PRO A 126 -10.07 -14.39 -10.04
C PRO A 126 -10.09 -13.23 -11.03
N ALA A 127 -11.27 -12.81 -11.49
CA ALA A 127 -11.42 -11.67 -12.40
C ALA A 127 -10.95 -10.35 -11.77
N GLN A 128 -11.27 -10.11 -10.51
CA GLN A 128 -10.82 -8.90 -9.79
C GLN A 128 -9.32 -8.91 -9.54
N ARG A 129 -8.72 -10.06 -9.24
CA ARG A 129 -7.26 -10.20 -9.06
C ARG A 129 -6.52 -9.92 -10.36
N ALA A 130 -6.99 -10.47 -11.48
CA ALA A 130 -6.43 -10.18 -12.80
C ALA A 130 -6.57 -8.69 -13.15
N ALA A 131 -7.76 -8.11 -12.96
CA ALA A 131 -8.00 -6.69 -13.22
C ALA A 131 -7.11 -5.77 -12.37
N LEU A 132 -6.86 -6.13 -11.10
CA LEU A 132 -5.98 -5.36 -10.22
C LEU A 132 -4.53 -5.44 -10.69
N ARG A 133 -4.04 -6.64 -10.98
CA ARG A 133 -2.70 -6.83 -11.56
C ARG A 133 -2.54 -5.99 -12.83
N ASP A 134 -3.47 -6.10 -13.77
CA ASP A 134 -3.40 -5.37 -15.04
C ASP A 134 -3.38 -3.86 -14.82
N PHE A 135 -4.20 -3.37 -13.89
CA PHE A 135 -4.18 -1.96 -13.51
C PHE A 135 -2.83 -1.53 -12.92
N LEU A 136 -2.25 -2.30 -12.01
CA LEU A 136 -0.96 -1.97 -11.38
C LEU A 136 0.20 -2.01 -12.39
N LEU A 137 0.21 -3.00 -13.28
CA LEU A 137 1.20 -3.12 -14.36
C LEU A 137 1.06 -2.00 -15.40
N TRP A 138 -0.15 -1.53 -15.66
CA TRP A 138 -0.38 -0.34 -16.46
C TRP A 138 0.11 0.92 -15.74
N ASN A 139 -0.22 1.07 -14.46
CA ASN A 139 0.08 2.28 -13.69
C ASN A 139 1.58 2.46 -13.46
N VAL A 140 2.35 1.39 -13.27
CA VAL A 140 3.80 1.48 -13.04
C VAL A 140 4.60 1.88 -14.29
N GLN A 141 3.98 1.90 -15.48
CA GLN A 141 4.65 2.32 -16.71
C GLN A 141 5.09 3.79 -16.63
N PRO A 142 6.20 4.19 -17.28
CA PRO A 142 6.73 5.56 -17.20
C PRO A 142 5.72 6.66 -17.56
N ALA A 143 4.76 6.35 -18.44
CA ALA A 143 3.71 7.28 -18.87
C ALA A 143 2.59 7.48 -17.84
N HIS A 144 2.46 6.59 -16.85
CA HIS A 144 1.33 6.55 -15.92
C HIS A 144 1.73 6.57 -14.45
N THR A 145 3.02 6.39 -14.15
CA THR A 145 3.52 6.25 -12.76
C THR A 145 3.44 7.55 -11.95
N ARG A 146 3.48 8.71 -12.61
CA ARG A 146 3.56 10.02 -11.93
C ARG A 146 2.19 10.57 -11.56
N TYR A 147 2.10 11.14 -10.37
CA TYR A 147 0.91 11.83 -9.89
C TYR A 147 1.27 13.01 -9.00
N ARG A 148 0.36 13.98 -8.89
CA ARG A 148 0.49 15.08 -7.95
C ARG A 148 0.14 14.54 -6.56
N TYR A 149 1.06 14.68 -5.63
CA TYR A 149 0.84 14.25 -4.27
C TYR A 149 0.10 15.33 -3.49
N GLU A 150 -1.04 14.97 -2.93
CA GLU A 150 -1.78 15.77 -1.97
C GLU A 150 -1.89 14.98 -0.66
N TYR A 151 -1.36 15.57 0.39
CA TYR A 151 -1.07 14.86 1.63
C TYR A 151 -2.26 14.08 2.23
N PHE A 152 -3.45 14.69 2.20
CA PHE A 152 -4.66 14.13 2.81
C PHE A 152 -5.58 13.40 1.82
N THR A 153 -5.48 13.71 0.53
CA THR A 153 -6.47 13.36 -0.49
C THR A 153 -5.89 12.48 -1.59
N ASP A 154 -4.60 12.60 -1.87
CA ASP A 154 -3.91 11.92 -2.97
C ASP A 154 -2.49 11.52 -2.54
N ASN A 155 -2.41 10.47 -1.72
CA ASN A 155 -1.18 10.00 -1.09
C ASN A 155 -0.97 8.49 -1.31
N CYS A 156 0.07 7.93 -0.69
CA CYS A 156 0.41 6.52 -0.83
C CYS A 156 -0.75 5.57 -0.52
N THR A 157 -1.45 5.80 0.60
CA THR A 157 -2.56 4.99 1.08
C THR A 157 -3.83 5.24 0.29
N THR A 158 -4.17 6.50 -0.04
CA THR A 158 -5.40 6.76 -0.82
C THR A 158 -5.32 6.16 -2.21
N ARG A 159 -4.14 6.17 -2.85
CA ARG A 159 -3.91 5.47 -4.13
C ARG A 159 -4.09 3.95 -4.02
N VAL A 160 -3.59 3.34 -2.95
CA VAL A 160 -3.83 1.91 -2.67
C VAL A 160 -5.31 1.63 -2.45
N ARG A 161 -5.97 2.41 -1.59
CA ARG A 161 -7.41 2.31 -1.32
C ARG A 161 -8.23 2.40 -2.61
N ASP A 162 -7.95 3.39 -3.45
CA ASP A 162 -8.71 3.66 -4.67
C ASP A 162 -8.48 2.55 -5.73
N ALA A 163 -7.27 2.01 -5.83
CA ALA A 163 -6.97 0.87 -6.70
C ALA A 163 -7.75 -0.39 -6.29
N LEU A 164 -7.82 -0.67 -4.98
CA LEU A 164 -8.62 -1.77 -4.45
C LEU A 164 -10.12 -1.55 -4.65
N ASP A 165 -10.62 -0.35 -4.35
CA ASP A 165 -12.03 -0.03 -4.47
C ASP A 165 -12.52 -0.10 -5.92
N ARG A 166 -11.67 0.30 -6.89
CA ARG A 166 -11.93 0.18 -8.33
C ARG A 166 -12.27 -1.25 -8.73
N VAL A 167 -11.46 -2.23 -8.34
CA VAL A 167 -11.68 -3.64 -8.72
C VAL A 167 -12.78 -4.30 -7.88
N LEU A 168 -13.04 -3.78 -6.68
CA LEU A 168 -14.16 -4.19 -5.84
C LEU A 168 -15.48 -3.50 -6.24
N GLY A 169 -15.48 -2.69 -7.30
CA GLY A 169 -16.67 -2.02 -7.81
C GLY A 169 -17.29 -1.06 -6.80
N GLY A 170 -16.48 -0.31 -6.05
CA GLY A 170 -16.95 0.69 -5.09
C GLY A 170 -17.36 0.14 -3.73
N ALA A 171 -17.06 -1.13 -3.42
CA ALA A 171 -17.52 -1.76 -2.19
C ALA A 171 -16.89 -1.16 -0.93
N ILE A 172 -15.62 -0.75 -0.99
CA ILE A 172 -14.95 -0.10 0.14
C ILE A 172 -15.59 1.28 0.34
N HIS A 173 -15.69 2.07 -0.74
CA HIS A 173 -16.26 3.41 -0.67
C HIS A 173 -17.67 3.40 -0.07
N ARG A 174 -18.59 2.57 -0.59
CA ARG A 174 -19.98 2.50 -0.12
C ARG A 174 -20.11 2.16 1.37
N GLN A 175 -19.23 1.31 1.89
CA GLN A 175 -19.29 0.86 3.29
C GLN A 175 -18.57 1.80 4.27
N THR A 176 -17.84 2.79 3.77
CA THR A 176 -16.95 3.63 4.59
C THR A 176 -17.29 5.13 4.53
N GLN A 177 -18.43 5.50 3.92
CA GLN A 177 -18.94 6.88 3.91
C GLN A 177 -19.42 7.38 5.28
N ALA A 178 -19.72 6.47 6.22
CA ALA A 178 -20.20 6.87 7.53
C ALA A 178 -19.17 7.75 8.25
N PRO A 179 -19.61 8.74 9.05
CA PRO A 179 -18.72 9.50 9.91
C PRO A 179 -17.88 8.54 10.77
N SER A 180 -16.59 8.84 10.89
CA SER A 180 -15.67 8.10 11.75
C SER A 180 -15.96 8.38 13.24
N HIS A 181 -14.92 8.43 14.07
CA HIS A 181 -15.01 8.79 15.48
C HIS A 181 -14.85 10.30 15.74
N GLY A 182 -15.11 11.12 14.73
CA GLY A 182 -15.00 12.58 14.83
C GLY A 182 -13.57 13.11 14.71
N PHE A 183 -12.64 12.29 14.20
CA PHE A 183 -11.29 12.72 13.87
C PHE A 183 -11.30 13.73 12.71
N THR A 184 -10.28 14.59 12.71
CA THR A 184 -9.97 15.56 11.65
C THR A 184 -8.58 15.31 11.10
N TYR A 185 -8.25 15.89 9.94
CA TYR A 185 -6.90 15.78 9.38
C TYR A 185 -5.84 16.33 10.34
N ARG A 186 -6.14 17.42 11.04
CA ARG A 186 -5.26 18.01 12.08
C ARG A 186 -5.00 17.03 13.22
N MET A 187 -6.06 16.41 13.77
CA MET A 187 -5.90 15.44 14.86
C MET A 187 -5.02 14.24 14.48
N HIS A 188 -5.15 13.74 13.25
CA HIS A 188 -4.28 12.68 12.73
C HIS A 188 -2.84 13.16 12.56
N THR A 189 -2.66 14.37 12.05
CA THR A 189 -1.34 14.97 11.85
C THR A 189 -0.61 15.12 13.17
N ASP A 190 -1.27 15.70 14.17
CA ASP A 190 -0.70 15.94 15.48
C ASP A 190 -0.36 14.64 16.21
N ARG A 191 -1.28 13.67 16.24
CA ARG A 191 -1.01 12.39 16.93
C ARG A 191 0.14 11.62 16.28
N LEU A 192 0.32 11.72 14.97
CA LEU A 192 1.41 11.04 14.24
C LEU A 192 2.75 11.78 14.38
N LEU A 193 2.71 13.11 14.51
CA LEU A 193 3.88 13.96 14.76
C LEU A 193 4.21 14.15 16.25
N ALA A 194 3.42 13.60 17.17
CA ALA A 194 3.62 13.72 18.61
C ALA A 194 5.06 13.45 19.11
N PRO A 195 5.84 12.50 18.54
CA PRO A 195 7.24 12.31 18.91
C PRO A 195 8.17 13.49 18.56
N GLN A 196 7.71 14.47 17.80
CA GLN A 196 8.45 15.65 17.35
C GLN A 196 7.65 16.95 17.60
N PRO A 197 7.50 17.40 18.86
CA PRO A 197 6.59 18.49 19.23
C PRO A 197 6.82 19.82 18.50
N ALA A 198 8.08 20.17 18.22
CA ALA A 198 8.41 21.38 17.48
C ALA A 198 7.95 21.33 16.02
N LEU A 199 8.13 20.19 15.35
CA LEU A 199 7.64 19.97 14.00
C LEU A 199 6.11 19.89 13.98
N MET A 200 5.52 19.21 14.96
CA MET A 200 4.08 19.14 15.13
C MET A 200 3.48 20.54 15.21
N LEU A 201 4.01 21.42 16.06
CA LEU A 201 3.57 22.81 16.16
C LEU A 201 3.71 23.56 14.85
N LEU A 202 4.84 23.40 14.15
CA LEU A 202 5.07 24.06 12.86
C LEU A 202 4.03 23.64 11.82
N VAL A 203 3.77 22.33 11.71
CA VAL A 203 2.79 21.79 10.77
C VAL A 203 1.38 22.20 11.18
N ASP A 204 1.03 22.08 12.46
CA ASP A 204 -0.27 22.50 13.01
C ASP A 204 -0.57 23.97 12.68
N LEU A 205 0.37 24.89 12.92
CA LEU A 205 0.21 26.29 12.56
C LEU A 205 0.08 26.53 11.05
N GLY A 206 0.70 25.68 10.23
CA GLY A 206 0.62 25.73 8.77
C GLY A 206 -0.67 25.12 8.20
N LEU A 207 -1.37 24.28 8.96
CA LEU A 207 -2.64 23.68 8.54
C LEU A 207 -3.76 24.72 8.59
N GLY A 208 -4.39 24.95 7.45
CA GLY A 208 -5.59 25.79 7.34
C GLY A 208 -6.85 25.15 7.94
N PRO A 209 -7.98 25.87 7.96
CA PRO A 209 -9.24 25.41 8.55
C PRO A 209 -9.82 24.16 7.89
N ASP A 210 -9.43 23.87 6.64
CA ASP A 210 -9.82 22.63 5.96
C ASP A 210 -9.34 21.36 6.68
N ALA A 211 -8.28 21.46 7.48
CA ALA A 211 -7.76 20.36 8.27
C ALA A 211 -8.64 20.01 9.48
N ASP A 212 -9.58 20.87 9.85
CA ASP A 212 -10.48 20.71 10.99
C ASP A 212 -11.82 20.08 10.62
N ARG A 213 -11.99 19.66 9.36
CA ARG A 213 -13.19 18.93 8.93
C ARG A 213 -13.25 17.54 9.57
N ARG A 214 -14.46 17.11 9.94
CA ARG A 214 -14.70 15.73 10.40
C ARG A 214 -14.61 14.76 9.22
N LEU A 215 -13.95 13.64 9.44
CA LEU A 215 -13.68 12.64 8.40
C LEU A 215 -14.69 11.48 8.45
N SER A 216 -15.05 10.98 7.27
CA SER A 216 -15.62 9.63 7.12
C SER A 216 -14.51 8.57 7.27
N TYR A 217 -14.86 7.28 7.42
CA TYR A 217 -13.84 6.23 7.40
C TYR A 217 -13.10 6.16 6.05
N TRP A 218 -13.77 6.53 4.95
CA TRP A 218 -13.15 6.67 3.64
C TRP A 218 -12.05 7.72 3.68
N ASP A 219 -12.37 8.94 4.14
CA ASP A 219 -11.41 10.04 4.17
C ASP A 219 -10.31 9.81 5.21
N GLU A 220 -10.64 9.23 6.37
CA GLU A 220 -9.69 8.88 7.44
C GLU A 220 -8.68 7.80 6.99
N SER A 221 -9.06 6.98 5.98
CA SER A 221 -8.19 6.00 5.35
C SER A 221 -7.08 6.63 4.49
N PHE A 222 -6.78 7.92 4.61
CA PHE A 222 -5.51 8.49 4.17
C PHE A 222 -4.33 8.04 5.06
N VAL A 223 -4.61 7.52 6.26
CA VAL A 223 -3.63 6.94 7.17
C VAL A 223 -3.59 5.41 7.01
N PRO A 224 -2.43 4.80 6.74
CA PRO A 224 -2.28 3.36 6.54
C PRO A 224 -2.93 2.49 7.62
N MET A 225 -2.74 2.85 8.89
CA MET A 225 -3.27 2.09 10.04
C MET A 225 -4.80 2.13 10.09
N VAL A 226 -5.38 3.19 9.55
CA VAL A 226 -6.83 3.35 9.47
C VAL A 226 -7.34 2.51 8.31
N LEU A 227 -6.73 2.58 7.11
CA LEU A 227 -7.12 1.73 5.98
C LEU A 227 -7.09 0.26 6.38
N MET A 228 -5.96 -0.23 6.92
CA MET A 228 -5.80 -1.60 7.41
C MET A 228 -6.93 -2.02 8.38
N ARG A 229 -7.34 -1.12 9.29
CA ARG A 229 -8.43 -1.39 10.24
C ARG A 229 -9.78 -1.41 9.55
N VAL A 230 -10.06 -0.42 8.71
CA VAL A 230 -11.32 -0.26 7.98
C VAL A 230 -11.59 -1.47 7.08
N LEU A 231 -10.57 -1.99 6.40
CA LEU A 231 -10.74 -3.16 5.52
C LEU A 231 -11.17 -4.43 6.28
N ARG A 232 -10.92 -4.54 7.59
CA ARG A 232 -11.38 -5.68 8.41
C ARG A 232 -12.90 -5.76 8.49
N GLU A 233 -13.57 -4.62 8.40
CA GLU A 233 -15.02 -4.52 8.54
C GLU A 233 -15.74 -4.58 7.19
N VAL A 234 -15.02 -4.41 6.07
CA VAL A 234 -15.59 -4.42 4.73
C VAL A 234 -16.04 -5.82 4.35
N GLN A 235 -17.29 -5.94 3.89
CA GLN A 235 -17.85 -7.17 3.34
C GLN A 235 -17.89 -7.12 1.81
N VAL A 236 -17.63 -8.23 1.14
CA VAL A 236 -17.67 -8.38 -0.32
C VAL A 236 -18.53 -9.57 -0.71
N PRO A 237 -19.09 -9.62 -1.93
CA PRO A 237 -19.85 -10.78 -2.39
C PRO A 237 -19.00 -12.06 -2.36
N ASP A 238 -19.60 -13.16 -1.91
CA ASP A 238 -18.95 -14.48 -1.86
C ASP A 238 -19.02 -15.25 -3.20
N GLY A 239 -19.78 -14.75 -4.18
CA GLY A 239 -20.04 -15.41 -5.46
C GLY A 239 -21.17 -16.45 -5.43
N HIS A 240 -21.78 -16.67 -4.27
CA HIS A 240 -22.85 -17.65 -4.02
C HIS A 240 -24.15 -16.99 -3.52
N GLY A 241 -24.25 -15.66 -3.61
CA GLY A 241 -25.42 -14.89 -3.20
C GLY A 241 -25.37 -14.38 -1.76
N GLY A 242 -24.26 -14.60 -1.06
CA GLY A 242 -23.97 -14.05 0.26
C GLY A 242 -22.84 -13.04 0.25
N THR A 243 -22.30 -12.77 1.44
CA THR A 243 -21.15 -11.88 1.65
C THR A 243 -20.12 -12.57 2.54
N GLN A 244 -18.86 -12.20 2.33
CA GLN A 244 -17.71 -12.62 3.13
C GLN A 244 -16.84 -11.42 3.50
N PRO A 245 -16.04 -11.49 4.58
CA PRO A 245 -15.08 -10.45 4.91
C PRO A 245 -14.07 -10.25 3.80
N LEU A 246 -13.73 -8.99 3.49
CA LEU A 246 -12.68 -8.66 2.53
C LEU A 246 -11.31 -9.15 3.02
N VAL A 247 -11.01 -9.02 4.30
CA VAL A 247 -9.74 -9.51 4.87
C VAL A 247 -9.91 -10.97 5.26
N MET A 248 -9.28 -11.88 4.52
CA MET A 248 -9.33 -13.32 4.79
C MET A 248 -8.37 -13.75 5.90
N ARG A 249 -7.19 -13.14 5.91
CA ARG A 249 -6.11 -13.48 6.84
C ARG A 249 -5.23 -12.27 7.06
N GLU A 250 -4.90 -12.02 8.33
CA GLU A 250 -3.91 -11.04 8.73
C GLU A 250 -2.65 -11.78 9.23
N THR A 251 -1.48 -11.32 8.80
CA THR A 251 -0.19 -11.88 9.21
C THR A 251 0.75 -10.76 9.54
N GLN A 252 1.24 -10.77 10.78
CA GLN A 252 2.27 -9.85 11.20
C GLN A 252 3.63 -10.38 10.72
N LEU A 253 4.24 -9.67 9.77
CA LEU A 253 5.56 -10.02 9.23
C LEU A 253 6.69 -9.53 10.15
N ASP A 254 6.50 -8.36 10.79
CA ASP A 254 7.39 -7.85 11.84
C ASP A 254 6.58 -7.12 12.93
N ALA A 255 6.97 -7.32 14.19
CA ALA A 255 6.32 -6.69 15.35
C ALA A 255 6.53 -5.18 15.41
N GLY A 256 7.59 -4.67 14.79
CA GLY A 256 8.12 -3.33 14.98
C GLY A 256 8.81 -3.18 16.33
N ARG A 257 9.76 -2.25 16.37
CA ARG A 257 10.49 -1.81 17.58
C ARG A 257 10.12 -0.37 17.97
N LEU A 258 9.50 0.37 17.05
CA LEU A 258 9.03 1.73 17.29
C LEU A 258 7.70 1.74 18.05
N PRO A 259 7.48 2.72 18.95
CA PRO A 259 6.23 2.83 19.69
C PRO A 259 5.08 3.16 18.73
N ALA A 260 3.89 2.63 19.04
CA ALA A 260 2.68 3.02 18.33
C ALA A 260 2.38 4.51 18.61
N PRO A 261 1.87 5.26 17.62
CA PRO A 261 1.39 6.62 17.85
C PRO A 261 0.27 6.63 18.89
N PRO A 262 0.12 7.71 19.66
CA PRO A 262 -1.02 7.87 20.55
C PRO A 262 -2.34 7.86 19.77
N ALA A 263 -3.41 7.42 20.45
CA ALA A 263 -4.74 7.37 19.88
C ALA A 263 -5.32 8.77 19.62
N LEU A 264 -4.96 9.74 20.47
CA LEU A 264 -5.37 11.14 20.40
C LEU A 264 -4.14 12.05 20.37
N PRO A 265 -4.24 13.25 19.78
CA PRO A 265 -3.15 14.21 19.82
C PRO A 265 -2.85 14.65 21.27
N PRO A 266 -1.57 14.90 21.61
CA PRO A 266 -1.21 15.43 22.92
C PRO A 266 -1.70 16.87 23.08
N ASP A 267 -2.20 17.24 24.26
CA ASP A 267 -2.51 18.63 24.58
C ASP A 267 -1.21 19.37 24.96
N LEU A 268 -0.72 20.20 24.05
CA LEU A 268 0.49 20.99 24.25
C LEU A 268 0.25 22.41 24.77
N ARG A 269 -1.00 22.82 25.03
CA ARG A 269 -1.32 24.19 25.46
C ARG A 269 -0.60 24.57 26.75
N LEU A 270 -0.64 23.70 27.76
CA LEU A 270 0.01 23.94 29.05
C LEU A 270 1.55 23.90 28.94
N PRO A 271 2.17 22.88 28.31
CA PRO A 271 3.61 22.90 28.03
C PRO A 271 4.09 24.18 27.32
N PHE A 272 3.36 24.64 26.30
CA PHE A 272 3.72 25.86 25.58
C PHE A 272 3.49 27.13 26.40
N LEU A 273 2.43 27.19 27.22
CA LEU A 273 2.22 28.30 28.15
C LEU A 273 3.39 28.42 29.14
N ILE A 274 3.84 27.29 29.71
CA ILE A 274 4.98 27.27 30.63
C ILE A 274 6.25 27.73 29.91
N ALA A 275 6.52 27.22 28.70
CA ALA A 275 7.67 27.63 27.91
C ALA A 275 7.64 29.14 27.58
N ALA A 276 6.48 29.67 27.20
CA ALA A 276 6.29 31.08 26.91
C ALA A 276 6.51 31.95 28.16
N LEU A 277 6.02 31.53 29.34
CA LEU A 277 6.25 32.24 30.60
C LEU A 277 7.73 32.25 31.01
N LEU A 278 8.45 31.13 30.79
CA LEU A 278 9.88 31.05 31.09
C LEU A 278 10.74 31.89 30.13
N LEU A 279 10.35 31.99 28.86
CA LEU A 279 11.07 32.77 27.84
C LEU A 279 10.70 34.26 27.85
N GLY A 280 9.47 34.60 28.23
CA GLY A 280 8.96 35.98 28.28
C GLY A 280 9.07 36.66 29.64
N GLY A 281 9.39 35.91 30.70
CA GLY A 281 9.63 36.42 32.06
C GLY A 281 11.10 36.63 32.43
N GLY A 282 12.01 36.53 31.46
CA GLY A 282 13.45 36.80 31.60
C GLY A 282 13.89 38.12 30.99
#